data_AF-A0A1A8LXP6-F1
#
_entry.id   AF-A0A1A8LXP6-F1
#
_cell.length_a   1.000
_cell.length_b   1.000
_cell.length_c   1.000
_cell.angle_alpha   90.00
_cell.angle_beta   90.00
_cell.angle_gamma   90.00
#
_symmetry.space_group_name_H-M   'P 1'
#
loop_
_entity.id
_entity.type
_entity.pdbx_description
1 polymer ?
#
loop_
_entity_poly.entity_id
_entity_poly.type
_entity_poly.pdbx_seq_one_letter_code
_entity_poly.pdbx_strand_id
1 'polypeptide(L)'
;CDDYDEARKEFFFDRSPSAFRVILNFLAAGKLRLLREMCILSLHDELSYWGVEMAYMERCCKRKMYTRIEEVHEKERREEERRQRSAMQRVPVEETRYRKLMNWLRDMVENPQSGLPGKIFACLSVIMVVVTVVSLCISTMPDLREEEDRGECSSKCYHMFIIETVCVAWFSLEFLLRFIQARSKLDFLRGPLNIIDAMAILPYYVSFIVTDEDPAFEHERPGGGKGYLDKLGLV
;
A
#
# COMPACT_ATOMS: atom_id res chain seq x y z
N CYS A 1 -45.36 20.48 -2.51
CA CYS A 1 -46.38 21.44 -2.05
C CYS A 1 -47.67 20.66 -1.93
N ASP A 2 -48.28 20.70 -0.75
CA ASP A 2 -49.55 20.07 -0.49
C ASP A 2 -50.58 21.19 -0.43
N ASP A 3 -51.58 21.14 -1.29
CA ASP A 3 -52.57 22.21 -1.43
C ASP A 3 -53.97 21.66 -1.29
N TYR A 4 -54.85 22.49 -0.75
CA TYR A 4 -56.27 22.22 -0.66
C TYR A 4 -57.04 23.17 -1.58
N ASP A 5 -57.75 22.62 -2.56
CA ASP A 5 -58.65 23.39 -3.42
C ASP A 5 -60.03 23.43 -2.77
N GLU A 6 -60.39 24.59 -2.22
CA GLU A 6 -61.68 24.81 -1.56
C GLU A 6 -62.87 24.74 -2.51
N ALA A 7 -62.70 25.14 -3.78
CA ALA A 7 -63.77 25.14 -4.77
C ALA A 7 -64.16 23.70 -5.17
N ARG A 8 -63.19 22.80 -5.22
CA ARG A 8 -63.38 21.39 -5.56
C ARG A 8 -63.45 20.46 -4.36
N LYS A 9 -63.13 20.96 -3.17
CA LYS A 9 -62.99 20.21 -1.92
C LYS A 9 -62.03 19.02 -2.06
N GLU A 10 -60.94 19.20 -2.80
CA GLU A 10 -59.94 18.17 -3.07
C GLU A 10 -58.58 18.53 -2.47
N PHE A 11 -57.85 17.52 -2.03
CA PHE A 11 -56.46 17.65 -1.57
C PHE A 11 -55.51 17.18 -2.67
N PHE A 12 -54.54 18.01 -3.00
CA PHE A 12 -53.47 17.68 -3.92
C PHE A 12 -52.18 17.34 -3.18
N PHE A 13 -51.58 16.22 -3.53
CA PHE A 13 -50.31 15.75 -3.00
C PHE A 13 -49.38 15.41 -4.16
N ASP A 14 -48.26 16.14 -4.26
CA ASP A 14 -47.21 15.85 -5.24
C ASP A 14 -46.30 14.73 -4.74
N ARG A 15 -46.88 13.52 -4.60
CA ARG A 15 -46.29 12.35 -3.95
C ARG A 15 -46.54 11.08 -4.77
N SER A 16 -45.86 9.99 -4.38
CA SER A 16 -45.95 8.73 -5.12
C SER A 16 -47.37 8.12 -5.10
N PRO A 17 -48.06 7.99 -6.25
CA PRO A 17 -49.41 7.42 -6.29
C PRO A 17 -49.44 5.94 -5.86
N SER A 18 -48.34 5.22 -6.12
CA SER A 18 -48.21 3.80 -5.78
C SER A 18 -48.06 3.57 -4.28
N ALA A 19 -47.37 4.48 -3.58
CA ALA A 19 -47.24 4.46 -2.13
C ALA A 19 -48.55 4.89 -1.47
N PHE A 20 -49.22 5.92 -1.99
CA PHE A 20 -50.52 6.37 -1.49
C PHE A 20 -51.58 5.26 -1.52
N ARG A 21 -51.55 4.38 -2.54
CA ARG A 21 -52.41 3.19 -2.58
C ARG A 21 -52.21 2.26 -1.38
N VAL A 22 -50.99 2.15 -0.83
CA VAL A 22 -50.73 1.37 0.38
C VAL A 22 -51.33 2.05 1.61
N ILE A 23 -51.21 3.38 1.69
CA ILE A 23 -51.78 4.18 2.78
C ILE A 23 -53.31 4.08 2.79
N LEU A 24 -53.95 4.23 1.62
CA LEU A 24 -55.40 4.05 1.49
C LEU A 24 -55.85 2.64 1.90
N ASN A 25 -55.13 1.60 1.47
CA ASN A 25 -55.42 0.24 1.87
C ASN A 25 -55.25 0.03 3.38
N PHE A 26 -54.28 0.70 4.00
CA PHE A 26 -54.10 0.69 5.45
C PHE A 26 -55.28 1.37 6.16
N LEU A 27 -55.73 2.53 5.68
CA LEU A 27 -56.89 3.22 6.23
C LEU A 27 -58.18 2.40 6.10
N ALA A 28 -58.35 1.68 4.99
CA ALA A 28 -59.54 0.85 4.75
C ALA A 28 -59.53 -0.49 5.50
N ALA A 29 -58.39 -1.19 5.54
CA ALA A 29 -58.28 -2.55 6.07
C ALA A 29 -57.66 -2.63 7.47
N GLY A 30 -57.09 -1.53 7.98
CA GLY A 30 -56.38 -1.47 9.27
C GLY A 30 -55.06 -2.23 9.32
N LYS A 31 -54.56 -2.75 8.19
CA LYS A 31 -53.33 -3.55 8.13
C LYS A 31 -52.36 -3.03 7.09
N LEU A 32 -51.14 -2.71 7.52
CA LEU A 32 -50.09 -2.22 6.64
C LEU A 32 -49.28 -3.39 6.06
N ARG A 33 -49.31 -3.54 4.73
CA ARG A 33 -48.59 -4.59 4.00
C ARG A 33 -47.64 -3.99 2.97
N LEU A 34 -46.45 -4.59 2.88
CA LEU A 34 -45.45 -4.21 1.89
C LEU A 34 -45.86 -4.75 0.50
N LEU A 35 -45.90 -3.88 -0.50
CA LEU A 35 -46.14 -4.27 -1.89
C LEU A 35 -44.82 -4.71 -2.55
N ARG A 36 -44.84 -5.76 -3.37
CA ARG A 36 -43.61 -6.36 -3.95
C ARG A 36 -42.91 -5.44 -4.96
N GLU A 37 -43.65 -4.53 -5.58
CA GLU A 37 -43.20 -3.70 -6.71
C GLU A 37 -42.61 -2.35 -6.29
N MET A 38 -42.66 -1.99 -5.00
CA MET A 38 -42.13 -0.71 -4.51
C MET A 38 -40.78 -0.88 -3.81
N CYS A 39 -39.94 0.13 -3.96
CA CYS A 39 -38.74 0.26 -3.15
C CYS A 39 -39.13 0.44 -1.68
N ILE A 40 -38.48 -0.34 -0.81
CA ILE A 40 -38.73 -0.40 0.62
C ILE A 40 -38.44 0.96 1.28
N LEU A 41 -37.35 1.62 0.87
CA LEU A 41 -36.95 2.94 1.38
C LEU A 41 -37.94 4.03 0.94
N SER A 42 -38.38 4.01 -0.32
CA SER A 42 -39.38 4.96 -0.82
C SER A 42 -40.71 4.82 -0.08
N LEU A 43 -41.14 3.58 0.24
CA LEU A 43 -42.32 3.39 1.08
C LEU A 43 -42.10 3.91 2.51
N HIS A 44 -40.91 3.70 3.09
CA HIS A 44 -40.58 4.23 4.42
C HIS A 44 -40.71 5.76 4.46
N ASP A 45 -40.17 6.46 3.46
CA ASP A 45 -40.23 7.92 3.39
C ASP A 45 -41.67 8.44 3.26
N GLU A 46 -42.48 7.74 2.46
CA GLU A 46 -43.91 8.03 2.34
C GLU A 46 -44.63 7.78 3.67
N LEU A 47 -44.40 6.63 4.33
CA LEU A 47 -44.99 6.35 5.65
C LEU A 47 -44.61 7.42 6.68
N SER A 48 -43.36 7.88 6.68
CA SER A 48 -42.91 8.97 7.54
C SER A 48 -43.62 10.28 7.24
N TYR A 49 -43.86 10.59 5.97
CA TYR A 49 -44.60 11.78 5.56
C TYR A 49 -46.08 11.74 5.96
N TRP A 50 -46.73 10.58 5.77
CA TRP A 50 -48.13 10.38 6.15
C TRP A 50 -48.31 10.17 7.67
N GLY A 51 -47.23 10.19 8.46
CA GLY A 51 -47.28 9.98 9.91
C GLY A 51 -47.68 8.57 10.33
N VAL A 52 -47.52 7.59 9.45
CA VAL A 52 -47.89 6.19 9.73
C VAL A 52 -46.72 5.47 10.36
N GLU A 53 -46.87 5.10 11.64
CA GLU A 53 -45.84 4.35 12.33
C GLU A 53 -45.67 2.93 11.78
N MET A 54 -44.43 2.48 11.68
CA MET A 54 -44.09 1.10 11.32
C MET A 54 -44.57 0.06 12.35
N ALA A 55 -45.09 0.50 13.50
CA ALA A 55 -45.68 -0.34 14.52
C ALA A 55 -46.91 -1.11 14.01
N TYR A 56 -47.67 -0.54 13.07
CA TYR A 56 -48.87 -1.14 12.48
C TYR A 56 -48.60 -2.22 11.42
N MET A 57 -47.33 -2.48 11.13
CA MET A 57 -46.91 -3.46 10.12
C MET A 57 -46.78 -4.87 10.70
N GLU A 58 -47.15 -5.89 9.91
CA GLU A 58 -46.94 -7.29 10.30
C GLU A 58 -45.45 -7.61 10.48
N ARG A 59 -45.13 -8.53 11.41
CA ARG A 59 -43.75 -8.84 11.84
C ARG A 59 -42.79 -9.13 10.67
N CYS A 60 -43.24 -9.84 9.64
CA CYS A 60 -42.43 -10.20 8.48
C CYS A 60 -42.04 -8.96 7.66
N CYS A 61 -43.00 -8.09 7.37
CA CYS A 61 -42.79 -6.87 6.61
C CYS A 61 -41.98 -5.85 7.43
N LYS A 62 -42.30 -5.74 8.73
CA LYS A 62 -41.60 -4.86 9.67
C LYS A 62 -40.11 -5.20 9.74
N ARG A 63 -39.77 -6.49 9.96
CA ARG A 63 -38.37 -6.94 9.99
C ARG A 63 -37.67 -6.64 8.66
N LYS A 64 -38.30 -6.95 7.53
CA LYS A 64 -37.73 -6.69 6.20
C LYS A 64 -37.44 -5.21 5.96
N MET A 65 -38.32 -4.33 6.41
CA MET A 65 -38.18 -2.88 6.31
C MET A 65 -36.99 -2.38 7.17
N TYR A 66 -36.95 -2.74 8.45
CA TYR A 66 -35.85 -2.33 9.36
C TYR A 66 -34.49 -2.78 8.86
N THR A 67 -34.35 -4.05 8.44
CA THR A 67 -33.07 -4.56 7.92
C THR A 67 -32.59 -3.74 6.72
N ARG A 68 -33.48 -3.34 5.80
CA ARG A 68 -33.11 -2.53 4.66
C ARG A 68 -32.71 -1.10 5.02
N ILE A 69 -33.38 -0.50 6.00
CA ILE A 69 -33.03 0.83 6.50
C ILE A 69 -31.65 0.81 7.15
N GLU A 70 -31.39 -0.19 8.00
CA GLU A 70 -30.10 -0.36 8.69
C GLU A 70 -28.94 -0.61 7.71
N GLU A 71 -29.15 -1.46 6.69
CA GLU A 71 -28.17 -1.70 5.63
C GLU A 71 -27.76 -0.42 4.88
N VAL A 72 -28.70 0.49 4.64
CA VAL A 72 -28.44 1.75 3.93
C VAL A 72 -27.68 2.71 4.83
N HIS A 73 -28.14 2.89 6.08
CA HIS A 73 -27.43 3.73 7.05
C HIS A 73 -25.99 3.25 7.30
N GLU A 74 -25.75 1.95 7.33
CA GLU A 74 -24.38 1.43 7.47
C GLU A 74 -23.53 1.76 6.24
N LYS A 75 -24.09 1.68 5.03
CA LYS A 75 -23.39 2.05 3.79
C LYS A 75 -23.05 3.54 3.78
N GLU A 76 -24.00 4.40 4.14
CA GLU A 76 -23.79 5.85 4.23
C GLU A 76 -22.68 6.18 5.22
N ARG A 77 -22.70 5.58 6.41
CA ARG A 77 -21.65 5.78 7.42
C ARG A 77 -20.27 5.37 6.91
N ARG A 78 -20.18 4.22 6.22
CA ARG A 78 -18.93 3.77 5.58
C ARG A 78 -18.47 4.70 4.46
N GLU A 79 -19.39 5.29 3.69
CA GLU A 79 -19.06 6.29 2.66
C GLU A 79 -18.58 7.61 3.26
N GLU A 80 -19.23 8.08 4.32
CA GLU A 80 -18.81 9.28 5.05
C GLU A 80 -17.43 9.11 5.67
N GLU A 81 -17.16 7.96 6.32
CA GLU A 81 -15.83 7.63 6.83
C GLU A 81 -14.77 7.65 5.70
N ARG A 82 -15.10 7.12 4.51
CA ARG A 82 -14.23 7.17 3.33
C ARG A 82 -14.01 8.60 2.83
N ARG A 83 -15.06 9.42 2.77
CA ARG A 83 -14.98 10.83 2.37
C ARG A 83 -14.17 11.64 3.39
N GLN A 84 -14.36 11.42 4.67
CA GLN A 84 -13.60 12.06 5.75
C GLN A 84 -12.13 11.67 5.72
N ARG A 85 -11.81 10.37 5.55
CA ARG A 85 -10.42 9.92 5.34
C ARG A 85 -9.81 10.57 4.10
N SER A 86 -10.56 10.67 3.01
CA SER A 86 -10.09 11.30 1.76
C SER A 86 -9.91 12.82 1.90
N ALA A 87 -10.74 13.48 2.70
CA ALA A 87 -10.65 14.91 2.99
C ALA A 87 -9.48 15.22 3.94
N MET A 88 -9.29 14.41 4.99
CA MET A 88 -8.14 14.48 5.91
C MET A 88 -6.82 14.23 5.17
N GLN A 89 -6.83 13.45 4.09
CA GLN A 89 -5.67 13.16 3.25
C GLN A 89 -5.35 14.25 2.21
N ARG A 90 -6.09 15.38 2.18
CA ARG A 90 -5.71 16.58 1.41
C ARG A 90 -4.73 17.44 2.20
N VAL A 91 -3.46 17.06 2.15
CA VAL A 91 -2.28 17.75 2.75
C VAL A 91 -1.75 18.86 1.78
N PRO A 92 -1.04 19.90 2.24
CA PRO A 92 -0.73 21.11 1.47
C PRO A 92 0.16 20.88 0.24
N VAL A 93 0.12 21.83 -0.69
CA VAL A 93 0.66 21.85 -2.07
C VAL A 93 2.14 21.42 -2.24
N GLU A 94 2.96 21.41 -1.19
CA GLU A 94 4.36 20.94 -1.25
C GLU A 94 4.48 19.41 -1.33
N GLU A 95 3.54 18.71 -0.69
CA GLU A 95 3.43 17.25 -0.74
C GLU A 95 3.10 16.76 -2.16
N THR A 96 2.52 17.60 -3.03
CA THR A 96 2.14 17.22 -4.39
C THR A 96 3.32 16.90 -5.30
N ARG A 97 4.47 17.58 -5.16
CA ARG A 97 5.67 17.28 -5.96
C ARG A 97 6.36 16.00 -5.48
N TYR A 98 6.52 15.87 -4.17
CA TYR A 98 7.05 14.65 -3.56
C TYR A 98 6.16 13.44 -3.86
N ARG A 99 4.84 13.59 -3.79
CA ARG A 99 3.88 12.54 -4.12
C ARG A 99 3.88 12.19 -5.61
N LYS A 100 4.07 13.16 -6.51
CA LYS A 100 4.26 12.90 -7.94
C LYS A 100 5.57 12.14 -8.21
N LEU A 101 6.67 12.56 -7.59
CA LEU A 101 7.96 11.87 -7.68
C LEU A 101 7.85 10.45 -7.12
N MET A 102 7.25 10.27 -5.94
CA MET A 102 7.03 8.97 -5.33
C MET A 102 6.12 8.07 -6.16
N ASN A 103 5.07 8.63 -6.77
CA ASN A 103 4.21 7.88 -7.68
C ASN A 103 4.99 7.45 -8.93
N TRP A 104 5.81 8.32 -9.50
CA TRP A 104 6.64 8.00 -10.65
C TRP A 104 7.71 6.94 -10.33
N LEU A 105 8.38 7.06 -9.18
CA LEU A 105 9.32 6.05 -8.69
C LEU A 105 8.63 4.71 -8.44
N ARG A 106 7.40 4.74 -7.90
CA ARG A 106 6.60 3.55 -7.68
C ARG A 106 6.15 2.90 -8.98
N ASP A 107 5.70 3.67 -9.95
CA ASP A 107 5.35 3.15 -11.28
C ASP A 107 6.58 2.55 -11.98
N MET A 108 7.78 3.10 -11.74
CA MET A 108 9.05 2.58 -12.27
C MET A 108 9.47 1.25 -11.62
N VAL A 109 9.24 1.08 -10.31
CA VAL A 109 9.69 -0.10 -9.55
C VAL A 109 8.64 -1.22 -9.51
N GLU A 110 7.36 -0.91 -9.32
CA GLU A 110 6.29 -1.91 -9.20
C GLU A 110 5.77 -2.39 -10.55
N ASN A 111 5.81 -1.55 -11.59
CA ASN A 111 5.22 -1.88 -12.87
C ASN A 111 6.26 -1.96 -14.01
N PRO A 112 6.85 -3.15 -14.25
CA PRO A 112 7.84 -3.34 -15.32
C PRO A 112 7.29 -3.07 -16.74
N GLN A 113 5.97 -2.90 -16.90
CA GLN A 113 5.31 -2.61 -18.18
C GLN A 113 4.83 -1.16 -18.32
N SER A 114 4.97 -0.29 -17.31
CA SER A 114 4.45 1.09 -17.35
C SER A 114 5.22 2.05 -18.26
N GLY A 115 6.44 1.69 -18.68
CA GLY A 115 7.22 2.53 -19.60
C GLY A 115 8.65 2.07 -19.82
N LEU A 116 9.40 2.85 -20.61
CA LEU A 116 10.82 2.63 -20.89
C LEU A 116 11.71 2.56 -19.62
N PRO A 117 11.57 3.44 -18.60
CA PRO A 117 12.45 3.38 -17.43
C PRO A 117 12.21 2.15 -16.55
N GLY A 118 10.96 1.71 -16.37
CA GLY A 118 10.66 0.48 -15.61
C GLY A 118 11.21 -0.79 -16.29
N LYS A 119 11.20 -0.83 -17.63
CA LYS A 119 11.81 -1.93 -18.41
C LYS A 119 13.33 -1.96 -18.25
N ILE A 120 13.98 -0.79 -18.30
CA ILE A 120 15.44 -0.69 -18.09
C ILE A 120 15.80 -1.13 -16.67
N PHE A 121 15.06 -0.65 -15.67
CA PHE A 121 15.28 -1.00 -14.27
C PHE A 121 15.14 -2.51 -14.06
N ALA A 122 14.04 -3.12 -14.49
CA ALA A 122 13.82 -4.56 -14.34
C ALA A 122 14.88 -5.41 -15.09
N CYS A 123 15.29 -4.99 -16.29
CA CYS A 123 16.37 -5.66 -17.03
C CYS A 123 17.69 -5.57 -16.27
N LEU A 124 18.03 -4.40 -15.73
CA LEU A 124 19.26 -4.18 -14.99
C LEU A 124 19.26 -4.97 -13.67
N SER A 125 18.13 -5.02 -12.94
CA SER A 125 17.95 -5.87 -11.77
C SER A 125 18.28 -7.33 -12.05
N VAL A 126 17.75 -7.89 -13.15
CA VAL A 126 18.02 -9.28 -13.55
C VAL A 126 19.49 -9.49 -13.90
N ILE A 127 20.11 -8.56 -14.62
CA ILE A 127 21.54 -8.63 -14.95
C ILE A 127 22.39 -8.63 -13.67
N MET A 128 22.10 -7.76 -12.70
CA MET A 128 22.84 -7.67 -11.45
C MET A 128 22.69 -8.95 -10.59
N VAL A 129 21.52 -9.59 -10.61
CA VAL A 129 21.32 -10.92 -10.00
C VAL A 129 22.22 -11.97 -10.66
N VAL A 130 22.31 -11.98 -11.99
CA VAL A 130 23.20 -12.92 -12.69
C VAL A 130 24.67 -12.64 -12.35
N VAL A 131 25.09 -11.37 -12.37
CA VAL A 131 26.46 -10.96 -12.04
C VAL A 131 26.84 -11.37 -10.63
N THR A 132 25.96 -11.20 -9.65
CA THR A 132 26.22 -11.63 -8.27
C THR A 132 26.34 -13.12 -8.10
N VAL A 133 25.48 -13.91 -8.76
CA VAL A 133 25.58 -15.38 -8.74
C VAL A 133 26.91 -15.83 -9.36
N VAL A 134 27.29 -15.25 -10.50
CA VAL A 134 28.57 -15.58 -11.16
C VAL A 134 29.76 -15.17 -10.29
N SER A 135 29.72 -13.97 -9.69
CA SER A 135 30.77 -13.49 -8.79
C SER A 135 30.94 -14.44 -7.60
N LEU A 136 29.83 -14.84 -6.95
CA LEU A 136 29.84 -15.78 -5.84
C LEU A 136 30.43 -17.15 -6.24
N CYS A 137 30.05 -17.67 -7.41
CA CYS A 137 30.62 -18.90 -7.95
C CYS A 137 32.14 -18.79 -8.12
N ILE A 138 32.62 -17.65 -8.63
CA ILE A 138 34.06 -17.38 -8.78
C ILE A 138 34.75 -17.29 -7.41
N SER A 139 34.13 -16.64 -6.40
CA SER A 139 34.66 -16.59 -5.02
C SER A 139 34.84 -17.96 -4.38
N THR A 140 34.03 -18.94 -4.79
CA THR A 140 34.10 -20.30 -4.26
C THR A 140 35.14 -21.17 -4.95
N MET A 141 35.75 -20.72 -6.06
CA MET A 141 36.77 -21.51 -6.76
C MET A 141 38.08 -21.59 -5.94
N PRO A 142 38.63 -22.80 -5.75
CA PRO A 142 39.84 -23.02 -4.93
C PRO A 142 41.08 -22.34 -5.51
N ASP A 143 41.20 -22.26 -6.85
CA ASP A 143 42.32 -21.60 -7.52
C ASP A 143 42.44 -20.10 -7.16
N LEU A 144 41.31 -19.41 -6.93
CA LEU A 144 41.33 -18.01 -6.52
C LEU A 144 41.72 -17.84 -5.03
N ARG A 145 41.33 -18.80 -4.18
CA ARG A 145 41.67 -18.81 -2.75
C ARG A 145 43.16 -19.05 -2.53
N GLU A 146 43.77 -19.91 -3.34
CA GLU A 146 45.21 -20.17 -3.29
C GLU A 146 46.05 -18.99 -3.83
N GLU A 147 45.54 -18.21 -4.80
CA GLU A 147 46.18 -16.96 -5.28
C GLU A 147 46.06 -15.82 -4.25
N GLU A 148 44.97 -15.76 -3.47
CA GLU A 148 44.75 -14.79 -2.39
C GLU A 148 45.73 -14.98 -1.22
N ASP A 149 45.96 -16.23 -0.81
CA ASP A 149 46.92 -16.60 0.25
C ASP A 149 48.40 -16.36 -0.14
N ARG A 150 48.73 -16.32 -1.45
CA ARG A 150 50.08 -16.07 -1.96
C ARG A 150 50.43 -14.59 -2.13
N GLY A 151 49.47 -13.67 -1.95
CA GLY A 151 49.70 -12.22 -2.03
C GLY A 151 49.86 -11.66 -3.45
N GLU A 152 49.64 -12.45 -4.50
CA GLU A 152 49.71 -12.02 -5.91
C GLU A 152 48.38 -11.42 -6.42
N CYS A 153 47.33 -11.49 -5.60
CA CYS A 153 45.96 -11.17 -5.98
C CYS A 153 45.64 -9.67 -6.02
N SER A 154 46.58 -8.78 -6.35
CA SER A 154 46.33 -7.33 -6.23
C SER A 154 45.27 -6.81 -7.23
N SER A 155 45.35 -7.19 -8.51
CA SER A 155 44.43 -6.66 -9.54
C SER A 155 43.12 -7.44 -9.63
N LYS A 156 43.15 -8.78 -9.60
CA LYS A 156 41.93 -9.61 -9.71
C LYS A 156 41.03 -9.48 -8.48
N CYS A 157 41.59 -9.50 -7.26
CA CYS A 157 40.82 -9.27 -6.03
C CYS A 157 40.21 -7.87 -6.03
N TYR A 158 40.97 -6.84 -6.46
CA TYR A 158 40.44 -5.49 -6.58
C TYR A 158 39.23 -5.43 -7.53
N HIS A 159 39.32 -6.01 -8.72
CA HIS A 159 38.19 -6.05 -9.66
C HIS A 159 36.98 -6.79 -9.10
N MET A 160 37.21 -7.90 -8.41
CA MET A 160 36.16 -8.71 -7.79
C MET A 160 35.47 -7.97 -6.63
N PHE A 161 36.25 -7.30 -5.77
CA PHE A 161 35.77 -6.43 -4.71
C PHE A 161 34.93 -5.27 -5.26
N ILE A 162 35.38 -4.63 -6.35
CA ILE A 162 34.61 -3.57 -7.02
C ILE A 162 33.28 -4.11 -7.54
N ILE A 163 33.27 -5.29 -8.18
CA ILE A 163 32.03 -5.92 -8.67
C ILE A 163 31.09 -6.21 -7.50
N GLU A 164 31.59 -6.80 -6.41
CA GLU A 164 30.81 -7.09 -5.21
C GLU A 164 30.22 -5.81 -4.60
N THR A 165 31.04 -4.77 -4.46
CA THR A 165 30.63 -3.46 -3.94
C THR A 165 29.53 -2.83 -4.79
N VAL A 166 29.68 -2.82 -6.12
CA VAL A 166 28.68 -2.27 -7.05
C VAL A 166 27.38 -3.06 -6.99
N CYS A 167 27.46 -4.39 -6.87
CA CYS A 167 26.29 -5.24 -6.75
C CYS A 167 25.53 -5.03 -5.44
N VAL A 168 26.24 -4.95 -4.32
CA VAL A 168 25.63 -4.66 -3.01
C VAL A 168 25.02 -3.26 -3.01
N ALA A 169 25.71 -2.26 -3.56
CA ALA A 169 25.16 -0.90 -3.69
C ALA A 169 23.88 -0.87 -4.52
N TRP A 170 23.81 -1.66 -5.60
CA TRP A 170 22.59 -1.78 -6.42
C TRP A 170 21.45 -2.43 -5.64
N PHE A 171 21.68 -3.57 -4.98
CA PHE A 171 20.63 -4.22 -4.17
C PHE A 171 20.17 -3.36 -2.99
N SER A 172 21.09 -2.63 -2.36
CA SER A 172 20.75 -1.63 -1.34
C SER A 172 19.87 -0.51 -1.90
N LEU A 173 20.15 -0.03 -3.12
CA LEU A 173 19.32 0.95 -3.81
C LEU A 173 17.92 0.39 -4.08
N GLU A 174 17.80 -0.84 -4.60
CA GLU A 174 16.50 -1.48 -4.82
C GLU A 174 15.72 -1.62 -3.52
N PHE A 175 16.36 -2.13 -2.48
CA PHE A 175 15.77 -2.31 -1.17
C PHE A 175 15.30 -0.99 -0.58
N LEU A 176 16.12 0.07 -0.66
CA LEU A 176 15.79 1.41 -0.18
C LEU A 176 14.61 2.00 -0.97
N LEU A 177 14.60 1.88 -2.30
CA LEU A 177 13.49 2.33 -3.13
C LEU A 177 12.19 1.63 -2.76
N ARG A 178 12.21 0.31 -2.54
CA ARG A 178 11.04 -0.46 -2.07
C ARG A 178 10.63 -0.07 -0.65
N PHE A 179 11.58 0.18 0.25
CA PHE A 179 11.34 0.59 1.63
C PHE A 179 10.69 1.98 1.73
N ILE A 180 11.15 2.94 0.91
CA ILE A 180 10.60 4.30 0.86
C ILE A 180 9.15 4.28 0.32
N GLN A 181 8.81 3.35 -0.57
CA GLN A 181 7.47 3.18 -1.11
C GLN A 181 6.49 2.49 -0.15
N ALA A 182 7.01 1.70 0.80
CA ALA A 182 6.18 0.95 1.73
C ALA A 182 5.38 1.87 2.67
N ARG A 183 4.05 1.71 2.70
CA ARG A 183 3.16 2.45 3.62
C ARG A 183 3.40 2.07 5.08
N SER A 184 3.66 0.80 5.37
CA SER A 184 3.99 0.29 6.71
C SER A 184 5.35 -0.39 6.69
N LYS A 185 6.36 0.34 7.19
CA LYS A 185 7.77 -0.09 7.20
C LYS A 185 7.98 -1.45 7.88
N LEU A 186 7.24 -1.72 8.96
CA LEU A 186 7.35 -2.97 9.71
C LEU A 186 6.73 -4.17 8.97
N ASP A 187 5.65 -3.97 8.24
CA ASP A 187 5.06 -5.05 7.43
C ASP A 187 5.91 -5.33 6.21
N PHE A 188 6.53 -4.30 5.64
CA PHE A 188 7.51 -4.44 4.57
C PHE A 188 8.72 -5.26 5.01
N LEU A 189 9.32 -4.96 6.16
CA LEU A 189 10.46 -5.73 6.67
C LEU A 189 10.11 -7.18 7.03
N ARG A 190 8.84 -7.48 7.32
CA ARG A 190 8.35 -8.86 7.55
C ARG A 190 8.02 -9.60 6.26
N GLY A 191 8.04 -8.93 5.11
CA GLY A 191 7.78 -9.55 3.81
C GLY A 191 8.91 -10.52 3.45
N PRO A 192 8.60 -11.78 3.07
CA PRO A 192 9.62 -12.82 2.86
C PRO A 192 10.64 -12.44 1.76
N LEU A 193 10.20 -11.75 0.71
CA LEU A 193 11.08 -11.28 -0.37
C LEU A 193 12.06 -10.19 0.11
N ASN A 194 11.59 -9.28 0.96
CA ASN A 194 12.43 -8.19 1.48
C ASN A 194 13.45 -8.70 2.52
N ILE A 195 13.11 -9.77 3.26
CA ILE A 195 14.03 -10.45 4.16
C ILE A 195 15.17 -11.09 3.36
N ILE A 196 14.86 -11.73 2.22
CA ILE A 196 15.87 -12.31 1.33
C ILE A 196 16.80 -11.22 0.78
N ASP A 197 16.24 -10.12 0.27
CA ASP A 197 17.03 -8.97 -0.22
C ASP A 197 17.95 -8.40 0.89
N ALA A 198 17.44 -8.27 2.13
CA ALA A 198 18.23 -7.78 3.26
C ALA A 198 19.35 -8.76 3.67
N MET A 199 19.07 -10.05 3.71
CA MET A 199 20.08 -11.08 4.01
C MET A 199 21.17 -11.16 2.93
N ALA A 200 20.83 -10.84 1.67
CA ALA A 200 21.79 -10.88 0.57
C ALA A 200 22.86 -9.78 0.67
N ILE A 201 22.52 -8.58 1.19
CA ILE A 201 23.47 -7.47 1.34
C ILE A 201 24.16 -7.43 2.72
N LEU A 202 23.56 -8.04 3.73
CA LEU A 202 24.01 -7.97 5.12
C LEU A 202 25.46 -8.42 5.35
N PRO A 203 25.96 -9.54 4.80
CA PRO A 203 27.32 -10.02 5.06
C PRO A 203 28.40 -9.00 4.66
N TYR A 204 28.21 -8.31 3.54
CA TYR A 204 29.13 -7.27 3.07
C TYR A 204 29.18 -6.09 4.03
N TYR A 205 28.01 -5.59 4.49
CA TYR A 205 27.96 -4.49 5.45
C TYR A 205 28.54 -4.88 6.82
N VAL A 206 28.31 -6.11 7.28
CA VAL A 206 28.91 -6.62 8.52
C VAL A 206 30.43 -6.71 8.38
N SER A 207 30.93 -7.26 7.28
CA SER A 207 32.37 -7.32 7.00
C SER A 207 32.98 -5.91 6.96
N PHE A 208 32.33 -4.97 6.26
CA PHE A 208 32.76 -3.57 6.20
C PHE A 208 32.83 -2.91 7.59
N ILE A 209 31.78 -3.06 8.42
CA ILE A 209 31.74 -2.48 9.77
C ILE A 209 32.79 -3.12 10.69
N VAL A 210 32.93 -4.45 10.67
CA VAL A 210 33.91 -5.17 11.50
C VAL A 210 35.34 -4.79 11.13
N THR A 211 35.59 -4.48 9.86
CA THR A 211 36.92 -4.05 9.38
C THR A 211 37.21 -2.57 9.67
N ASP A 212 36.18 -1.75 9.89
CA ASP A 212 36.29 -0.32 10.28
C ASP A 212 36.43 -0.16 11.82
N GLU A 213 35.93 -1.13 12.60
CA GLU A 213 35.94 -1.17 14.08
C GLU A 213 37.23 -1.74 14.72
N ASP A 214 38.35 -1.83 13.98
CA ASP A 214 39.69 -1.95 14.60
C ASP A 214 40.35 -0.57 14.86
N PRO A 215 39.85 0.25 15.81
CA PRO A 215 40.68 1.26 16.46
C PRO A 215 40.68 1.08 17.99
N ALA A 216 41.19 -0.03 18.55
CA ALA A 216 41.76 -0.05 19.90
C ALA A 216 42.28 -1.44 20.33
N PHE A 217 43.56 -1.69 20.11
CA PHE A 217 44.41 -2.27 21.15
C PHE A 217 45.83 -1.69 21.00
N GLU A 218 45.98 -0.40 21.29
CA GLU A 218 47.31 0.20 21.48
C GLU A 218 47.77 0.07 22.94
N HIS A 219 48.70 -0.85 23.17
CA HIS A 219 49.87 -0.71 24.05
C HIS A 219 50.73 -1.97 23.79
N GLU A 220 51.96 -1.97 23.26
CA GLU A 220 53.05 -1.00 23.18
C GLU A 220 54.05 -1.52 22.10
N ARG A 221 54.70 -0.62 21.33
CA ARG A 221 55.93 -0.75 20.48
C ARG A 221 55.79 -0.69 18.94
N PRO A 222 56.80 -0.10 18.25
CA PRO A 222 56.58 0.86 17.18
C PRO A 222 56.74 0.24 15.79
N GLY A 223 55.80 0.52 14.90
CA GLY A 223 55.89 0.14 13.50
C GLY A 223 54.58 0.41 12.78
N GLY A 224 54.41 1.64 12.29
CA GLY A 224 53.33 2.18 11.47
C GLY A 224 52.23 1.21 11.02
N GLY A 225 51.07 1.29 11.68
CA GLY A 225 49.83 0.68 11.20
C GLY A 225 49.38 1.38 9.92
N LYS A 226 49.58 0.71 8.77
CA LYS A 226 49.05 1.12 7.47
C LYS A 226 47.56 0.79 7.40
N GLY A 227 46.73 1.83 7.28
CA GLY A 227 45.31 1.69 7.01
C GLY A 227 45.04 1.00 5.66
N TYR A 228 43.84 0.42 5.51
CA TYR A 228 43.46 -0.37 4.34
C TYR A 228 43.46 0.45 3.02
N LEU A 229 43.20 1.76 3.09
CA LEU A 229 43.33 2.68 1.95
C LEU A 229 44.78 2.83 1.47
N ASP A 230 45.74 2.67 2.38
CA ASP A 230 47.18 2.68 2.12
C ASP A 230 47.64 1.35 1.50
N LYS A 231 46.96 0.24 1.84
CA LYS A 231 47.15 -1.08 1.21
C LYS A 231 46.57 -1.15 -0.21
N LEU A 232 45.57 -0.31 -0.51
CA LEU A 232 44.94 -0.19 -1.83
C LEU A 232 45.54 0.92 -2.70
N GLY A 233 46.55 1.65 -2.22
CA GLY A 233 47.28 2.66 -2.98
C GLY A 233 46.47 3.92 -3.33
N LEU A 234 45.55 4.33 -2.46
CA LEU A 234 44.66 5.48 -2.69
C LEU A 234 45.05 6.76 -1.93
N VAL A 235 46.27 6.83 -1.39
CA VAL A 235 46.98 8.07 -0.97
C VAL A 235 48.45 7.97 -1.37
#